data_AF-A0A4S4EYV5-F1
#
_entry.id   AF-A0A4S4EYV5-F1
#
_cell.length_a   1.000
_cell.length_b   1.000
_cell.length_c   1.000
_cell.angle_alpha   90.00
_cell.angle_beta   90.00
_cell.angle_gamma   90.00
#
_symmetry.space_group_name_H-M   'P 1'
#
loop_
_entity.id
_entity.type
_entity.pdbx_description
1 polymer ?
#
loop_
_entity_poly.entity_id
_entity_poly.type
_entity_poly.pdbx_seq_one_letter_code
_entity_poly.pdbx_strand_id
1 'polypeptide(L)'
;MLGQLPGLGRGPTPPCRGKSTLACALNRGLHSMGKLTYILDGDNVRHGVNCDLGFKPEDRAENIRRMGEVARLFADAGVICIASLISPYKKDRDACRALLPEGEFIEIVLQLKREVCASPREMAETVIDYLKEKGYLNA
;
A
#
# COMPACT_ATOMS: atom_id res chain seq x y z
N MET A 1 -0.57 -2.02 -3.29
CA MET A 1 -0.85 -2.05 -1.83
C MET A 1 0.40 -2.42 -1.06
N LEU A 2 0.83 -1.59 -0.11
CA LEU A 2 1.93 -1.89 0.81
C LEU A 2 1.40 -2.71 2.00
N GLY A 3 1.53 -4.03 1.94
CA GLY A 3 1.13 -4.95 3.00
C GLY A 3 2.11 -4.99 4.18
N GLN A 4 1.67 -5.56 5.28
CA GLN A 4 2.52 -5.96 6.40
C GLN A 4 2.35 -7.47 6.61
N LEU A 5 3.46 -8.22 6.76
CA LEU A 5 3.33 -9.57 7.29
C LEU A 5 2.95 -9.51 8.77
N PRO A 6 2.16 -10.47 9.26
CA PRO A 6 2.15 -10.76 10.69
C PRO A 6 3.61 -11.06 11.10
N GLY A 7 4.12 -10.32 12.08
CA GLY A 7 5.48 -10.56 12.58
C GLY A 7 5.63 -12.01 13.03
N LEU A 8 6.79 -12.61 12.77
CA LEU A 8 7.19 -13.92 13.29
C LEU A 8 7.36 -13.95 14.83
N GLY A 9 6.82 -12.97 15.56
CA GLY A 9 6.89 -12.84 17.01
C GLY A 9 5.49 -12.72 17.60
N ARG A 10 5.23 -13.48 18.67
CA ARG A 10 3.98 -13.44 19.45
C ARG A 10 3.76 -12.03 20.02
N GLY A 11 2.96 -11.21 19.34
CA GLY A 11 2.54 -9.89 19.83
C GLY A 11 1.90 -9.02 18.74
N PRO A 12 1.08 -8.01 19.11
CA PRO A 12 0.58 -7.01 18.16
C PRO A 12 1.77 -6.31 17.51
N THR A 13 1.87 -6.41 16.19
CA THR A 13 2.98 -5.84 15.43
C THR A 13 2.87 -4.31 15.53
N PRO A 14 3.91 -3.58 15.99
CA PRO A 14 3.85 -2.13 16.04
C PRO A 14 3.61 -1.56 14.62
N PRO A 15 2.92 -0.41 14.48
CA PRO A 15 2.78 0.24 13.19
C PRO A 15 4.17 0.43 12.57
N CYS A 16 4.41 -0.15 11.39
CA CYS A 16 5.71 -0.02 10.73
C CYS A 16 5.95 1.47 10.40
N ARG A 17 6.91 2.11 11.08
CA ARG A 17 7.40 3.48 10.80
C ARG A 17 8.16 3.61 9.47
N GLY A 18 7.64 3.03 8.39
CA GLY A 18 8.32 3.00 7.09
C GLY A 18 7.42 2.80 5.88
N LYS A 19 6.14 2.44 6.04
CA LYS A 19 5.21 2.30 4.89
C LYS A 19 4.90 3.64 4.26
N SER A 20 4.51 4.63 5.06
CA SER A 20 4.22 5.98 4.56
C SER A 20 5.48 6.65 4.01
N THR A 21 6.64 6.45 4.66
CA THR A 21 7.93 6.96 4.14
C THR A 21 8.31 6.34 2.81
N LEU A 22 8.14 5.02 2.64
CA LEU A 22 8.33 4.34 1.37
C LEU A 22 7.31 4.82 0.33
N ALA A 23 6.04 4.95 0.69
CA ALA A 23 5.00 5.44 -0.21
C ALA A 23 5.32 6.83 -0.74
N CYS A 24 5.81 7.73 0.12
CA CYS A 24 6.29 9.05 -0.28
C CYS A 24 7.49 8.99 -1.23
N ALA A 25 8.49 8.15 -0.93
CA ALA A 25 9.66 7.98 -1.80
C ALA A 25 9.28 7.39 -3.17
N LEU A 26 8.42 6.37 -3.18
CA LEU A 26 7.88 5.74 -4.38
C LEU A 26 7.06 6.72 -5.23
N ASN A 27 6.18 7.51 -4.59
CA ASN A 27 5.41 8.55 -5.24
C ASN A 27 6.32 9.56 -5.93
N ARG A 28 7.37 10.04 -5.25
CA ARG A 28 8.34 10.98 -5.83
C ARG A 28 9.07 10.38 -7.02
N GLY A 29 9.52 9.13 -6.91
CA GLY A 29 10.18 8.44 -8.01
C GLY A 29 9.26 8.30 -9.23
N LEU A 30 8.04 7.81 -9.05
CA LEU A 30 7.07 7.64 -10.13
C LEU A 30 6.64 8.99 -10.75
N HIS A 31 6.41 10.02 -9.94
CA HIS A 31 6.14 11.39 -10.43
C HIS A 31 7.29 11.93 -11.28
N SER A 32 8.55 11.71 -10.88
CA SER A 32 9.72 12.13 -11.67
C SER A 32 9.83 11.44 -13.03
N MET A 33 9.15 10.29 -13.20
CA MET A 33 9.01 9.56 -14.46
C MET A 33 7.76 9.96 -15.26
N GLY A 34 7.06 11.03 -14.87
CA GLY A 34 5.85 11.49 -15.52
C GLY A 34 4.60 10.64 -15.24
N LYS A 35 4.64 9.74 -14.25
CA LYS A 35 3.47 8.93 -13.88
C LYS A 35 2.60 9.66 -12.86
N LEU A 36 1.30 9.70 -13.10
CA LEU A 36 0.33 10.27 -12.17
C LEU A 36 0.05 9.28 -11.05
N THR A 37 0.42 9.65 -9.82
CA THR A 37 0.25 8.80 -8.64
C THR A 37 -0.46 9.52 -7.51
N TYR A 38 -1.15 8.74 -6.66
CA TYR A 38 -1.80 9.23 -5.45
C TYR A 38 -1.52 8.29 -4.27
N ILE A 39 -1.26 8.84 -3.08
CA ILE A 39 -1.00 8.06 -1.87
C ILE A 39 -2.30 7.95 -1.06
N LEU A 40 -2.79 6.73 -0.90
CA LEU A 40 -3.85 6.40 0.03
C LEU A 40 -3.23 5.96 1.36
N ASP A 41 -3.10 6.91 2.28
CA ASP A 41 -2.54 6.67 3.62
C ASP A 41 -3.64 6.38 4.64
N GLY A 42 -3.44 5.33 5.44
CA GLY A 42 -4.40 4.85 6.43
C GLY A 42 -4.73 5.84 7.55
N ASP A 43 -3.82 6.76 7.87
CA ASP A 43 -4.05 7.77 8.90
C ASP A 43 -4.86 8.94 8.33
N ASN A 44 -4.57 9.36 7.10
CA ASN A 44 -5.30 10.45 6.44
C ASN A 44 -6.78 10.12 6.21
N VAL A 45 -7.08 8.89 5.80
CA VAL A 45 -8.48 8.49 5.51
C VAL A 45 -9.34 8.42 6.76
N ARG A 46 -8.75 8.21 7.94
CA ARG A 46 -9.45 8.23 9.22
C ARG A 46 -9.84 9.63 9.68
N HIS A 47 -9.29 10.68 9.07
CA HIS A 47 -9.78 12.04 9.29
C HIS A 47 -10.95 12.42 8.36
N GLY A 48 -11.24 11.61 7.33
CA GLY A 48 -12.26 11.89 6.32
C GLY A 48 -13.15 10.69 6.05
N VAL A 49 -12.87 9.97 4.97
CA VAL A 49 -13.70 8.86 4.44
C VAL A 49 -14.05 7.79 5.49
N ASN A 50 -13.16 7.57 6.46
CA ASN A 50 -13.26 6.53 7.49
C ASN A 50 -13.27 7.13 8.92
N CYS A 51 -13.75 8.36 9.09
CA CYS A 51 -13.80 9.02 10.41
C CYS A 51 -14.75 8.36 11.41
N ASP A 52 -15.72 7.60 10.91
CA ASP A 52 -16.67 6.80 11.69
C ASP A 52 -16.07 5.47 12.20
N LEU A 53 -14.92 5.05 11.68
CA LEU A 53 -14.34 3.74 11.99
C LEU A 53 -13.34 3.80 13.14
N GLY A 54 -13.56 2.97 14.16
CA GLY A 54 -12.62 2.74 15.25
C GLY A 54 -11.46 1.81 14.88
N PHE A 55 -10.92 1.13 15.90
CA PHE A 55 -9.76 0.23 15.76
C PHE A 55 -10.09 -1.24 16.05
N LYS A 56 -11.37 -1.58 16.18
CA LYS A 56 -11.84 -2.96 16.34
C LYS A 56 -11.53 -3.77 15.07
N PRO A 57 -11.43 -5.12 15.15
CA PRO A 57 -11.17 -5.95 13.98
C PRO A 57 -12.16 -5.70 12.82
N GLU A 58 -13.43 -5.49 13.13
CA GLU A 58 -14.49 -5.22 12.15
C GLU A 58 -14.29 -3.86 11.48
N ASP A 59 -14.01 -2.81 12.26
CA ASP A 59 -13.71 -1.47 11.75
C ASP A 59 -12.45 -1.47 10.87
N ARG A 60 -11.46 -2.31 11.19
CA ARG A 60 -10.26 -2.47 10.37
C ARG A 60 -10.56 -3.15 9.05
N ALA A 61 -11.39 -4.19 9.05
CA ALA A 61 -11.82 -4.87 7.84
C ALA A 61 -12.61 -3.91 6.93
N GLU A 62 -13.56 -3.15 7.51
CA GLU A 62 -14.33 -2.15 6.76
C GLU A 62 -13.45 -1.01 6.23
N ASN A 63 -12.47 -0.56 7.00
CA ASN A 63 -11.47 0.40 6.54
C ASN A 63 -10.74 -0.13 5.30
N ILE A 64 -10.26 -1.39 5.31
CA ILE A 64 -9.58 -1.97 4.14
C ILE A 64 -10.55 -2.11 2.95
N ARG A 65 -11.80 -2.52 3.18
CA ARG A 65 -12.82 -2.63 2.13
C ARG A 65 -13.08 -1.30 1.44
N ARG A 66 -13.38 -0.23 2.19
CA ARG A 66 -13.59 1.13 1.65
C ARG A 66 -12.38 1.62 0.89
N MET A 67 -11.19 1.39 1.43
CA MET A 67 -9.94 1.78 0.77
C MET A 67 -9.66 1.00 -0.50
N GLY A 68 -10.07 -0.27 -0.57
CA GLY A 68 -10.03 -1.06 -1.79
C GLY A 68 -10.89 -0.46 -2.91
N GLU A 69 -12.12 -0.06 -2.59
CA GLU A 69 -13.02 0.60 -3.55
C GLU A 69 -12.48 1.95 -4.02
N VAL A 70 -11.97 2.78 -3.11
CA VAL A 70 -11.34 4.06 -3.48
C VAL A 70 -10.11 3.85 -4.36
N ALA A 71 -9.26 2.87 -4.03
CA ALA A 71 -8.11 2.53 -4.85
C ALA A 71 -8.50 2.06 -6.26
N ARG A 72 -9.60 1.30 -6.38
CA ARG A 72 -10.18 0.90 -7.67
C ARG A 72 -10.61 2.10 -8.50
N LEU A 73 -11.29 3.08 -7.91
CA LEU A 73 -11.69 4.31 -8.61
C LEU A 73 -10.48 5.10 -9.13
N PHE A 74 -9.39 5.16 -8.36
CA PHE A 74 -8.14 5.79 -8.84
C PHE A 74 -7.51 5.01 -10.00
N ALA A 75 -7.47 3.69 -9.91
CA ALA A 75 -6.94 2.84 -10.99
C ALA A 75 -7.76 3.01 -12.29
N ASP A 76 -9.09 3.00 -12.18
CA ASP A 76 -10.02 3.24 -13.29
C ASP A 76 -9.82 4.62 -13.93
N ALA A 77 -9.48 5.63 -13.13
CA ALA A 77 -9.14 6.98 -13.60
C ALA A 77 -7.70 7.09 -14.20
N GLY A 78 -6.96 5.99 -14.32
CA GLY A 78 -5.59 5.96 -14.84
C GLY A 78 -4.52 6.45 -13.84
N VAL A 79 -4.85 6.53 -12.55
CA VAL A 79 -3.93 6.96 -11.49
C VAL A 79 -3.30 5.76 -10.80
N ILE A 80 -1.98 5.76 -10.66
CA ILE A 80 -1.29 4.73 -9.86
C ILE A 80 -1.55 5.01 -8.37
N CYS A 81 -2.42 4.20 -7.78
CA CYS A 81 -2.79 4.31 -6.37
C CYS A 81 -1.81 3.56 -5.45
N ILE A 82 -1.07 4.30 -4.63
CA ILE A 82 -0.14 3.77 -3.62
C ILE A 82 -0.86 3.69 -2.28
N ALA A 83 -1.48 2.54 -1.98
CA ALA A 83 -2.14 2.30 -0.69
C ALA A 83 -1.13 1.89 0.40
N SER A 84 -0.90 2.76 1.38
CA SER A 84 -0.09 2.55 2.58
C SER A 84 -1.00 2.29 3.78
N LEU A 85 -1.42 1.04 3.96
CA LEU A 85 -2.43 0.64 4.95
C LEU A 85 -1.88 -0.42 5.92
N ILE A 86 -2.37 -0.39 7.16
CA ILE A 86 -2.19 -1.52 8.09
C ILE A 86 -3.23 -2.59 7.72
N SER A 87 -2.81 -3.58 6.94
CA SER A 87 -3.67 -4.65 6.41
C SER A 87 -3.17 -6.04 6.82
N PRO A 88 -3.34 -6.45 8.09
CA PRO A 88 -2.74 -7.68 8.63
C PRO A 88 -3.37 -8.95 8.06
N TYR A 89 -4.67 -8.92 7.74
CA TYR A 89 -5.41 -10.09 7.32
C TYR A 89 -5.31 -10.30 5.81
N LYS A 90 -4.87 -11.50 5.40
CA LYS A 90 -4.74 -11.88 3.99
C LYS A 90 -6.09 -11.80 3.26
N LYS A 91 -7.17 -12.25 3.91
CA LYS A 91 -8.54 -12.23 3.36
C LYS A 91 -8.95 -10.84 2.86
N ASP A 92 -8.60 -9.78 3.60
CA ASP A 92 -9.00 -8.41 3.24
C ASP A 92 -8.17 -7.92 2.05
N ARG A 93 -6.89 -8.30 1.97
CA ARG A 93 -6.03 -7.98 0.83
C ARG A 93 -6.44 -8.73 -0.43
N ASP A 94 -6.85 -9.99 -0.29
CA ASP A 94 -7.38 -10.80 -1.40
C ASP A 94 -8.70 -10.21 -1.91
N ALA A 95 -9.57 -9.73 -1.01
CA ALA A 95 -10.80 -9.03 -1.40
C ALA A 95 -10.48 -7.76 -2.21
N CYS A 96 -9.53 -6.93 -1.76
CA CYS A 96 -9.09 -5.77 -2.55
C CYS A 96 -8.48 -6.16 -3.90
N ARG A 97 -7.71 -7.26 -3.96
CA ARG A 97 -7.17 -7.77 -5.23
C ARG A 97 -8.29 -8.14 -6.21
N ALA A 98 -9.36 -8.76 -5.71
CA ALA A 98 -10.49 -9.19 -6.53
C ALA A 98 -11.35 -8.02 -7.09
N LEU A 99 -11.18 -6.80 -6.57
CA LEU A 99 -11.88 -5.61 -7.08
C LEU A 99 -11.27 -5.06 -8.38
N LEU A 100 -10.04 -5.44 -8.70
CA LEU A 100 -9.26 -4.93 -9.82
C LEU A 100 -9.06 -6.00 -10.89
N PRO A 101 -8.92 -5.61 -12.17
CA PRO A 101 -8.50 -6.53 -13.23
C PRO A 101 -7.19 -7.26 -12.90
N GLU A 102 -7.02 -8.43 -13.51
CA GLU A 102 -5.78 -9.19 -13.37
C GLU A 102 -4.57 -8.36 -13.80
N GLY A 103 -3.56 -8.29 -12.93
CA GLY A 103 -2.34 -7.51 -13.17
C GLY A 103 -2.40 -6.06 -12.65
N GLU A 104 -3.56 -5.51 -12.27
CA GLU A 104 -3.65 -4.12 -11.80
C GLU A 104 -3.46 -3.97 -10.28
N PHE A 105 -3.53 -5.07 -9.54
CA PHE A 105 -3.25 -5.09 -8.11
C PHE A 105 -1.89 -5.70 -7.80
N ILE A 106 -1.00 -4.89 -7.22
CA ILE A 106 0.34 -5.31 -6.82
C ILE A 106 0.47 -5.25 -5.29
N GLU A 107 0.77 -6.38 -4.66
CA GLU A 107 1.02 -6.46 -3.22
C GLU A 107 2.54 -6.38 -2.95
N ILE A 108 2.97 -5.33 -2.25
CA ILE A 108 4.37 -5.18 -1.82
C ILE A 108 4.42 -5.40 -0.31
N VAL A 109 5.20 -6.38 0.10
CA VAL A 109 5.27 -6.79 1.51
C VAL A 109 6.63 -6.38 2.07
N LEU A 110 6.63 -5.42 3.00
CA LEU A 110 7.86 -5.01 3.68
C LEU A 110 8.24 -6.03 4.76
N GLN A 111 9.39 -6.67 4.57
CA GLN A 111 10.01 -7.58 5.54
C GLN A 111 11.31 -6.96 6.06
N LEU A 112 11.37 -6.59 7.34
CA LEU A 112 12.60 -6.20 8.00
C LEU A 112 13.38 -7.47 8.37
N LYS A 113 14.32 -7.88 7.51
CA LYS A 113 15.20 -9.04 7.72
C LYS A 113 16.62 -8.69 8.17
N ARG A 114 17.02 -7.42 8.09
CA ARG A 114 18.39 -6.96 8.41
C ARG A 114 18.36 -5.97 9.58
N GLU A 115 19.42 -5.97 10.38
CA GLU A 115 19.64 -4.97 11.45
C GLU A 115 19.81 -3.56 10.89
N VAL A 116 20.33 -3.42 9.66
CA VAL A 116 20.43 -2.15 8.94
C VAL A 116 19.22 -2.00 8.01
N CYS A 117 18.39 -1.01 8.30
CA CYS A 117 17.25 -0.65 7.44
C CYS A 117 17.78 0.02 6.16
N ALA A 118 17.44 -0.53 5.00
CA ALA A 118 17.65 0.16 3.73
C ALA A 118 16.93 1.52 3.75
N SER A 119 17.51 2.52 3.10
CA SER A 119 16.89 3.84 3.04
C SER A 119 15.55 3.76 2.29
N PRO A 120 14.56 4.63 2.60
CA PRO A 120 13.30 4.68 1.86
C PRO A 120 13.47 4.87 0.35
N ARG A 121 14.54 5.57 -0.05
CA ARG A 121 14.88 5.80 -1.45
C ARG A 121 15.32 4.52 -2.15
N GLU A 122 16.26 3.77 -1.58
CA GLU A 122 16.72 2.49 -2.15
C GLU A 122 15.58 1.47 -2.23
N MET A 123 14.72 1.44 -1.21
CA MET A 123 13.51 0.60 -1.24
C MET A 123 12.55 1.01 -2.36
N ALA A 124 12.36 2.32 -2.58
CA ALA A 124 11.51 2.82 -3.66
C ALA A 124 12.09 2.50 -5.04
N GLU A 125 13.42 2.66 -5.22
CA GLU A 125 14.12 2.31 -6.45
C GLU A 125 13.96 0.82 -6.78
N THR A 126 14.15 -0.05 -5.78
CA THR A 126 13.91 -1.51 -5.92
C THR A 126 12.48 -1.82 -6.40
N VAL A 127 11.49 -1.14 -5.83
CA VAL A 127 10.09 -1.30 -6.24
C VAL A 127 9.89 -0.81 -7.66
N ILE A 128 10.42 0.36 -8.02
CA ILE A 128 10.27 0.93 -9.37
C ILE A 128 10.90 0.00 -10.42
N ASP A 129 12.08 -0.54 -10.15
CA ASP A 129 12.75 -1.45 -11.08
C ASP A 129 11.94 -2.74 -11.28
N TYR A 130 11.41 -3.32 -10.20
CA TYR A 130 10.46 -4.43 -10.30
C TYR A 130 9.23 -4.07 -11.16
N LEU A 131 8.66 -2.87 -10.96
CA LEU A 131 7.49 -2.43 -11.73
C LEU A 131 7.81 -2.28 -13.23
N LYS A 132 9.00 -1.78 -13.56
CA LYS A 132 9.48 -1.69 -14.95
C LYS A 132 9.67 -3.07 -15.57
N GLU A 133 10.38 -3.96 -14.88
CA GLU A 133 10.67 -5.33 -15.36
C GLU A 133 9.40 -6.12 -15.67
N LYS A 134 8.34 -5.91 -14.88
CA LYS A 134 7.04 -6.55 -15.08
C LYS A 134 6.12 -5.81 -16.05
N GLY A 135 6.56 -4.68 -16.59
CA GLY A 135 5.81 -3.90 -17.58
C GLY A 135 4.63 -3.11 -17.02
N TYR A 136 4.52 -2.97 -15.69
CA TYR A 136 3.43 -2.22 -15.05
C TYR A 136 3.50 -0.71 -15.31
N LEU A 137 4.64 -0.19 -15.80
CA LEU A 137 4.84 1.22 -16.11
C LEU A 137 4.79 1.53 -17.62
N ASN A 138 4.44 0.56 -18.46
CA ASN A 138 4.47 0.68 -19.93
C ASN A 138 3.20 1.29 -20.55
N ALA A 139 2.31 1.83 -19.74
CA ALA A 139 1.15 2.61 -20.18
C ALA A 139 1.53 4.05 -20.54
#